data_AF-A0A2E0PL07-F1
#
_entry.id   AF-A0A2E0PL07-F1
#
_cell.length_a   1.000
_cell.length_b   1.000
_cell.length_c   1.000
_cell.angle_alpha   90.00
_cell.angle_beta   90.00
_cell.angle_gamma   90.00
#
_symmetry.space_group_name_H-M   'P 1'
#
loop_
_entity.id
_entity.type
_entity.pdbx_description
1 polymer ?
#
loop_
_entity_poly.entity_id
_entity_poly.type
_entity_poly.pdbx_seq_one_letter_code
_entity_poly.pdbx_strand_id
1 'polypeptide(L)'
;MLKKSLYLILSILIATALVVLQTTLSNLMWLSSVDMPVTIGLALKTFVGDLIGMNSSGAIPLVGLVAVGMLLAYTVAKILLIWVDTKKSYAYGLAGAAAILAIVLLMPLAFYNLDLIAGARTALGKTILILCGFLSGYYFGSRLEDKE
;
A
#
# COMPACT_ATOMS: atom_id res chain seq x y z
N MET A 1 -12.71 14.33 -16.54
CA MET A 1 -12.86 13.21 -15.58
C MET A 1 -11.86 12.08 -15.84
N LEU A 2 -11.58 11.67 -17.09
CA LEU A 2 -10.69 10.54 -17.41
C LEU A 2 -9.27 10.64 -16.82
N LYS A 3 -8.63 11.83 -16.87
CA LYS A 3 -7.28 12.04 -16.30
C LYS A 3 -7.20 11.83 -14.79
N LYS A 4 -8.24 12.22 -14.03
CA LYS A 4 -8.28 12.04 -12.56
C LYS A 4 -8.43 10.56 -12.19
N SER A 5 -9.24 9.81 -12.94
CA SER A 5 -9.37 8.35 -12.79
C SER A 5 -8.05 7.63 -13.06
N LEU A 6 -7.31 8.04 -14.11
CA LEU A 6 -5.99 7.49 -14.41
C LEU A 6 -4.97 7.71 -13.28
N TYR A 7 -4.93 8.90 -12.67
CA TYR A 7 -4.03 9.16 -11.53
C TYR A 7 -4.39 8.33 -10.31
N LEU A 8 -5.68 8.05 -10.09
CA LEU A 8 -6.14 7.21 -9.00
C LEU A 8 -5.68 5.77 -9.22
N ILE A 9 -5.88 5.21 -10.42
CA ILE A 9 -5.40 3.88 -10.78
C ILE A 9 -3.88 3.78 -10.60
N LEU A 10 -3.13 4.79 -11.06
CA LEU A 10 -1.68 4.82 -10.95
C LEU A 10 -1.22 4.90 -9.49
N SER A 11 -1.92 5.67 -8.64
CA SER A 11 -1.66 5.74 -7.20
C SER A 11 -1.89 4.39 -6.51
N ILE A 12 -2.99 3.69 -6.82
CA ILE A 12 -3.25 2.34 -6.31
C ILE A 12 -2.17 1.35 -6.76
N LEU A 13 -1.75 1.43 -8.01
CA LEU A 13 -0.72 0.54 -8.56
C LEU A 13 0.64 0.79 -7.90
N ILE A 14 1.00 2.05 -7.67
CA ILE A 14 2.20 2.45 -6.90
C ILE A 14 2.11 1.92 -5.47
N ALA A 15 0.98 2.14 -4.79
CA ALA A 15 0.75 1.68 -3.42
C ALA A 15 0.92 0.16 -3.33
N THR A 16 0.29 -0.58 -4.24
CA THR A 16 0.35 -2.04 -4.27
C THR A 16 1.77 -2.52 -4.55
N ALA A 17 2.48 -1.95 -5.53
CA ALA A 17 3.85 -2.32 -5.83
C ALA A 17 4.80 -2.09 -4.64
N LEU A 18 4.64 -0.96 -3.94
CA LEU A 18 5.42 -0.65 -2.74
C LEU A 18 5.11 -1.61 -1.58
N VAL A 19 3.83 -1.91 -1.35
CA VAL A 19 3.41 -2.88 -0.32
C VAL A 19 3.99 -4.26 -0.64
N VAL A 20 3.86 -4.73 -1.87
CA VAL A 20 4.43 -6.02 -2.31
C VAL A 20 5.94 -6.03 -2.11
N LEU A 21 6.64 -4.99 -2.56
CA LEU A 21 8.10 -4.88 -2.41
C LEU A 21 8.51 -4.97 -0.93
N GLN A 22 7.84 -4.21 -0.06
CA GLN A 22 8.11 -4.20 1.37
C GLN A 22 7.83 -5.57 2.01
N THR A 23 6.76 -6.24 1.60
CA THR A 23 6.42 -7.58 2.10
C THR A 23 7.40 -8.64 1.64
N THR A 24 7.80 -8.63 0.36
CA THR A 24 8.78 -9.56 -0.19
C THR A 24 10.13 -9.37 0.49
N LEU A 25 10.61 -8.13 0.65
CA LEU A 25 11.86 -7.86 1.36
C LEU A 25 11.80 -8.33 2.81
N SER A 26 10.71 -8.05 3.52
CA SER A 26 10.53 -8.51 4.91
C SER A 26 10.54 -10.04 4.99
N ASN A 27 9.92 -10.72 4.02
CA ASN A 27 9.89 -12.17 3.97
C ASN A 27 11.28 -12.76 3.69
N LEU A 28 12.04 -12.16 2.77
CA LEU A 28 13.42 -12.57 2.45
C LEU A 28 14.39 -12.32 3.61
N MET A 29 14.25 -11.20 4.33
CA MET A 29 15.01 -10.94 5.54
C MET A 29 14.72 -11.98 6.63
N TRP A 30 13.44 -12.35 6.80
CA TRP A 30 13.08 -13.44 7.69
C TRP A 30 13.66 -14.78 7.23
N LEU A 31 13.59 -15.11 5.93
CA LEU A 31 14.14 -16.34 5.38
C LEU A 31 15.66 -16.43 5.57
N SER A 32 16.36 -15.31 5.40
CA SER A 32 17.79 -15.18 5.67
C SER A 32 18.12 -15.39 7.15
N SER A 33 17.19 -15.10 8.07
CA SER A 33 17.40 -15.32 9.51
C SER A 33 17.26 -16.79 9.93
N VAL A 34 16.73 -17.65 9.05
CA VAL A 34 16.57 -19.10 9.26
C VAL A 34 17.56 -19.88 8.37
N ASP A 35 18.73 -19.28 8.08
CA ASP A 35 19.83 -19.88 7.33
C ASP A 35 19.48 -20.40 5.92
N MET A 36 18.45 -19.84 5.27
CA MET A 36 18.21 -20.12 3.85
C MET A 36 19.07 -19.21 2.96
N PRO A 37 19.64 -19.75 1.86
CA PRO A 37 20.43 -18.96 0.93
C PRO A 37 19.54 -18.00 0.15
N VAL A 38 19.64 -16.70 0.46
CA VAL A 38 18.93 -15.64 -0.24
C VAL A 38 19.88 -14.96 -1.23
N THR A 39 19.71 -15.24 -2.51
CA THR A 39 20.45 -14.57 -3.60
C THR A 39 19.64 -13.41 -4.18
N ILE A 40 20.30 -12.36 -4.67
CA ILE A 40 19.64 -11.21 -5.33
C ILE A 40 18.74 -11.65 -6.49
N GLY A 41 19.15 -12.65 -7.26
CA GLY A 41 18.34 -13.22 -8.34
C GLY A 41 17.06 -13.92 -7.86
N LEU A 42 17.08 -14.52 -6.67
CA LEU A 42 15.88 -15.07 -6.03
C LEU A 42 14.96 -13.94 -5.58
N ALA A 43 15.51 -12.86 -5.00
CA ALA A 43 14.72 -11.71 -4.55
C ALA A 43 13.90 -11.07 -5.68
N LEU A 44 14.50 -10.88 -6.86
CA LEU A 44 13.79 -10.37 -8.04
C LEU A 44 12.71 -11.33 -8.55
N LYS A 45 13.01 -12.63 -8.60
CA LYS A 45 12.03 -13.64 -9.01
C LYS A 45 10.85 -13.72 -8.05
N THR A 46 11.11 -13.68 -6.75
CA THR A 46 10.07 -13.69 -5.72
C THR A 46 9.25 -12.40 -5.76
N PHE A 47 9.87 -11.24 -6.00
CA PHE A 47 9.12 -9.98 -6.15
C PHE A 47 8.15 -10.03 -7.34
N VAL A 48 8.60 -10.47 -8.51
CA VAL A 48 7.72 -10.61 -9.69
C VAL A 48 6.66 -11.68 -9.47
N GLY A 49 7.04 -12.79 -8.84
CA GLY A 49 6.14 -13.88 -8.45
C GLY A 49 5.06 -13.44 -7.47
N ASP A 50 5.41 -12.67 -6.45
CA ASP A 50 4.50 -12.10 -5.45
C ASP A 50 3.59 -11.04 -6.09
N LEU A 51 4.12 -10.20 -7.00
CA LEU A 51 3.34 -9.18 -7.69
C LEU A 51 2.23 -9.79 -8.55
N ILE A 52 2.46 -10.96 -9.15
CA ILE A 52 1.44 -11.70 -9.91
C ILE A 52 0.59 -12.52 -8.95
N GLY A 53 1.22 -13.37 -8.13
CA GLY A 53 0.55 -14.35 -7.27
C GLY A 53 -0.35 -13.73 -6.20
N MET A 54 0.08 -12.65 -5.53
CA MET A 54 -0.74 -11.97 -4.53
C MET A 54 -1.92 -11.20 -5.14
N ASN A 55 -1.88 -10.92 -6.45
CA ASN A 55 -2.93 -10.22 -7.17
C ASN A 55 -3.87 -11.15 -7.95
N SER A 56 -3.39 -12.28 -8.47
CA SER A 56 -4.18 -13.21 -9.30
C SER A 56 -4.59 -14.50 -8.59
N SER A 57 -3.81 -14.95 -7.61
CA SER A 57 -3.90 -16.31 -7.06
C SER A 57 -4.23 -16.36 -5.58
N GLY A 58 -4.35 -15.20 -4.91
CA GLY A 58 -4.78 -15.10 -3.51
C GLY A 58 -6.30 -15.16 -3.36
N ALA A 59 -6.78 -15.63 -2.20
CA ALA A 59 -8.21 -15.61 -1.85
C ALA A 59 -8.81 -14.20 -1.86
N ILE A 60 -7.98 -13.18 -1.60
CA ILE A 60 -8.32 -11.76 -1.72
C ILE A 60 -7.21 -11.09 -2.53
N PRO A 61 -7.52 -10.54 -3.73
CA PRO A 61 -6.52 -9.85 -4.53
C PRO A 61 -6.03 -8.59 -3.79
N LEU A 62 -4.72 -8.49 -3.53
CA LEU A 62 -4.15 -7.38 -2.77
C LEU A 62 -4.45 -6.01 -3.40
N VAL A 63 -4.34 -5.89 -4.73
CA VAL A 63 -4.76 -4.68 -5.48
C VAL A 63 -6.20 -4.31 -5.17
N GLY A 64 -7.12 -5.28 -5.10
CA GLY A 64 -8.53 -5.03 -4.82
C GLY A 64 -8.73 -4.45 -3.42
N LEU A 65 -8.03 -5.00 -2.42
CA LEU A 65 -8.11 -4.50 -1.06
C LEU A 65 -7.53 -3.09 -0.91
N VAL A 66 -6.34 -2.85 -1.48
CA VAL A 66 -5.70 -1.52 -1.47
C VAL A 66 -6.58 -0.51 -2.20
N ALA A 67 -7.19 -0.90 -3.33
CA ALA A 67 -8.12 -0.06 -4.09
C ALA A 67 -9.33 0.35 -3.25
N VAL A 68 -10.01 -0.59 -2.59
CA VAL A 68 -11.18 -0.30 -1.76
C VAL A 68 -10.79 0.59 -0.56
N GLY A 69 -9.68 0.29 0.10
CA GLY A 69 -9.17 1.09 1.22
C GLY A 69 -8.85 2.52 0.81
N MET A 70 -8.14 2.70 -0.31
CA MET A 70 -7.83 4.03 -0.84
C MET A 70 -9.06 4.80 -1.31
N LEU A 71 -10.02 4.13 -1.97
CA LEU A 71 -11.27 4.77 -2.41
C LEU A 71 -12.07 5.34 -1.24
N LEU A 72 -12.22 4.56 -0.17
CA LEU A 72 -12.91 5.02 1.04
C LEU A 72 -12.16 6.19 1.68
N ALA A 73 -10.85 6.06 1.89
CA ALA A 73 -10.04 7.10 2.51
C ALA A 73 -10.00 8.40 1.70
N TYR A 74 -9.88 8.32 0.37
CA TYR A 74 -9.88 9.49 -0.50
C TYR A 74 -11.25 10.17 -0.56
N THR A 75 -12.34 9.42 -0.43
CA THR A 75 -13.68 9.99 -0.33
C THR A 75 -13.82 10.81 0.94
N VAL A 76 -13.36 10.26 2.08
CA VAL A 76 -13.32 10.99 3.36
C VAL A 76 -12.43 12.22 3.27
N ALA A 77 -11.22 12.09 2.70
CA ALA A 77 -10.29 13.21 2.54
C ALA A 77 -10.85 14.32 1.65
N LYS A 78 -11.55 13.96 0.58
CA LYS A 78 -12.24 14.92 -0.29
C LYS A 78 -13.31 15.71 0.46
N ILE A 79 -14.09 15.05 1.32
CA ILE A 79 -15.09 15.72 2.16
C ILE A 79 -14.39 16.66 3.14
N LEU A 80 -13.31 16.21 3.78
CA LEU A 80 -12.58 16.98 4.79
C LEU A 80 -11.92 18.25 4.21
N LEU A 81 -11.44 18.17 2.96
CA LEU A 81 -10.90 19.32 2.20
C LEU A 81 -11.95 20.39 1.86
N ILE A 82 -13.25 20.12 2.04
CA ILE A 82 -14.29 21.16 1.91
C ILE A 82 -14.30 22.08 3.14
N TRP A 83 -13.91 21.54 4.30
CA TRP A 83 -13.94 22.24 5.59
C TRP A 83 -12.59 22.82 5.99
N VAL A 84 -11.50 22.22 5.52
CA VAL A 84 -10.13 22.61 5.87
C VAL A 84 -9.37 22.98 4.61
N ASP A 85 -8.96 24.24 4.52
CA ASP A 85 -8.10 24.72 3.44
C ASP A 85 -6.66 24.26 3.71
N THR A 86 -6.26 23.18 3.05
CA THR A 86 -4.92 22.59 3.15
C THR A 86 -4.50 22.06 1.79
N LYS A 87 -3.18 22.05 1.55
CA LYS A 87 -2.57 21.48 0.34
C LYS A 87 -3.05 20.06 0.08
N LYS A 88 -3.58 19.84 -1.13
CA LYS A 88 -4.19 18.57 -1.54
C LYS A 88 -3.17 17.42 -1.48
N SER A 89 -1.90 17.70 -1.79
CA SER A 89 -0.79 16.75 -1.66
C SER A 89 -0.71 16.10 -0.28
N TYR A 90 -0.78 16.88 0.79
CA TYR A 90 -0.64 16.37 2.16
C TYR A 90 -1.91 15.68 2.63
N ALA A 91 -3.09 16.19 2.28
CA ALA A 91 -4.36 15.59 2.66
C ALA A 91 -4.55 14.19 2.05
N TYR A 92 -4.25 14.03 0.75
CA TYR A 92 -4.32 12.71 0.11
C TYR A 92 -3.18 11.78 0.55
N GLY A 93 -2.00 12.31 0.87
CA GLY A 93 -0.92 11.55 1.51
C GLY A 93 -1.34 10.96 2.87
N LEU A 94 -1.88 11.78 3.76
CA LEU A 94 -2.40 11.35 5.06
C LEU A 94 -3.54 10.33 4.91
N ALA A 95 -4.42 10.51 3.92
CA ALA A 95 -5.49 9.56 3.62
C ALA A 95 -4.94 8.20 3.15
N GLY A 96 -3.93 8.20 2.28
CA GLY A 96 -3.26 6.97 1.84
C GLY A 96 -2.54 6.25 2.99
N ALA A 97 -1.90 7.00 3.89
CA ALA A 97 -1.29 6.47 5.10
C ALA A 97 -2.34 5.83 6.02
N ALA A 98 -3.48 6.52 6.24
CA ALA A 98 -4.58 6.02 7.05
C ALA A 98 -5.22 4.76 6.45
N ALA A 99 -5.36 4.68 5.12
CA ALA A 99 -5.87 3.51 4.43
C ALA A 99 -4.98 2.27 4.67
N ILE A 100 -3.66 2.42 4.48
CA ILE A 100 -2.73 1.31 4.70
C ILE A 100 -2.64 0.96 6.19
N LEU A 101 -2.67 1.93 7.10
CA LEU A 101 -2.73 1.68 8.54
C LEU A 101 -3.96 0.85 8.89
N ALA A 102 -5.13 1.25 8.40
CA ALA A 102 -6.38 0.53 8.61
C ALA A 102 -6.27 -0.90 8.08
N ILE A 103 -5.74 -1.11 6.87
CA ILE A 103 -5.53 -2.46 6.30
C ILE A 103 -4.61 -3.29 7.20
N VAL A 104 -3.47 -2.74 7.61
CA VAL A 104 -2.46 -3.42 8.44
C VAL A 104 -2.97 -3.76 9.84
N LEU A 105 -3.90 -2.96 10.39
CA LEU A 105 -4.43 -3.16 11.74
C LEU A 105 -5.70 -4.02 11.76
N LEU A 106 -6.56 -3.90 10.73
CA LEU A 106 -7.81 -4.63 10.61
C LEU A 106 -7.63 -6.04 10.04
N MET A 107 -6.65 -6.28 9.16
CA MET A 107 -6.42 -7.62 8.59
C MET A 107 -6.16 -8.69 9.65
N PRO A 108 -5.22 -8.51 10.61
CA PRO A 108 -4.97 -9.52 11.63
C PRO A 108 -6.21 -9.75 12.50
N LEU A 109 -6.99 -8.70 12.75
CA LEU A 109 -8.22 -8.78 13.55
C LEU A 109 -9.34 -9.54 12.83
N ALA A 110 -9.44 -9.39 11.50
CA ALA A 110 -10.46 -10.03 10.69
C ALA A 110 -10.13 -11.49 10.31
N PHE A 111 -8.85 -11.86 10.22
CA PHE A 111 -8.38 -13.17 9.79
C PHE A 111 -7.72 -13.99 10.90
N TYR A 112 -8.21 -13.88 12.15
CA TYR A 112 -7.74 -14.70 13.28
C TYR A 112 -6.20 -14.67 13.48
N ASN A 113 -5.60 -13.47 13.43
CA ASN A 113 -4.16 -13.23 13.55
C ASN A 113 -3.27 -13.89 12.49
N LEU A 114 -3.81 -14.26 11.32
CA LEU A 114 -2.97 -14.61 10.19
C LEU A 114 -2.28 -13.34 9.66
N ASP A 115 -0.95 -13.30 9.78
CA ASP A 115 -0.10 -12.29 9.14
C ASP A 115 -0.07 -12.52 7.63
N LEU A 116 -1.17 -12.16 6.96
CA LEU A 116 -1.31 -12.21 5.50
C LEU A 116 -0.25 -11.33 4.80
N ILE A 117 0.18 -10.28 5.49
CA ILE A 117 1.22 -9.35 5.07
C ILE A 117 2.44 -9.66 5.94
N ALA A 118 3.40 -10.41 5.40
CA ALA A 118 4.64 -10.75 6.12
C ALA A 118 5.40 -9.49 6.60
N GLY A 119 5.29 -8.39 5.86
CA GLY A 119 5.81 -7.09 6.22
C GLY A 119 5.09 -6.37 7.37
N ALA A 120 3.98 -6.88 7.87
CA ALA A 120 3.26 -6.34 9.04
C ALA A 120 3.61 -7.05 10.36
N ARG A 121 4.43 -8.11 10.33
CA ARG A 121 4.84 -8.90 11.52
C ARG A 121 5.56 -8.06 12.58
N THR A 122 6.31 -7.05 12.16
CA THR A 122 7.11 -6.19 13.06
C THR A 122 6.56 -4.77 13.08
N ALA A 123 6.71 -4.08 14.21
CA ALA A 123 6.31 -2.67 14.34
C ALA A 123 7.00 -1.77 13.30
N LEU A 124 8.28 -2.05 12.98
CA LEU A 124 9.02 -1.35 11.93
C LEU A 124 8.46 -1.62 10.53
N GLY A 125 8.01 -2.85 10.25
CA GLY A 125 7.38 -3.15 8.99
C GLY A 125 6.06 -2.40 8.79
N LYS A 126 5.26 -2.26 9.86
CA LYS A 126 4.02 -1.47 9.85
C LYS A 126 4.29 0.00 9.54
N THR A 127 5.31 0.62 10.14
CA THR A 127 5.61 2.04 9.86
C THR A 127 6.08 2.26 8.42
N ILE A 128 6.89 1.36 7.87
CA ILE A 128 7.32 1.43 6.46
C ILE A 128 6.10 1.29 5.53
N LEU A 129 5.18 0.37 5.80
CA LEU A 129 3.93 0.24 5.03
C LEU A 129 3.09 1.52 5.07
N ILE A 130 2.96 2.15 6.23
CA ILE A 130 2.25 3.43 6.37
C ILE A 130 2.92 4.52 5.53
N LEU A 131 4.26 4.58 5.53
CA LEU A 131 5.02 5.52 4.68
C LEU A 131 4.81 5.23 3.19
N CYS A 132 4.70 3.97 2.78
CA CYS A 132 4.36 3.60 1.41
C CYS A 132 2.95 4.08 1.02
N GLY A 133 1.98 3.96 1.93
CA GLY A 133 0.64 4.54 1.79
C GLY A 133 0.68 6.07 1.66
N PHE A 134 1.51 6.73 2.46
CA PHE A 134 1.71 8.17 2.37
C PHE A 134 2.29 8.60 1.02
N LEU A 135 3.35 7.94 0.54
CA LEU A 135 4.01 8.28 -0.72
C LEU A 135 3.06 8.15 -1.92
N SER A 136 2.29 7.07 -1.97
CA SER A 136 1.31 6.83 -3.03
C SER A 136 0.15 7.84 -3.01
N GLY A 137 -0.31 8.25 -1.83
CA GLY A 137 -1.31 9.30 -1.67
C GLY A 137 -0.79 10.70 -1.98
N TYR A 138 0.46 10.99 -1.62
CA TYR A 138 1.12 12.26 -1.93
C TYR A 138 1.30 12.43 -3.45
N TYR A 139 1.66 11.35 -4.16
CA TYR A 139 1.71 11.34 -5.62
C TYR A 139 0.35 11.68 -6.26
N PHE A 140 -0.75 11.15 -5.71
CA PHE A 140 -2.09 11.48 -6.21
C PHE A 140 -2.46 12.94 -5.94
N GLY A 141 -2.23 13.43 -4.72
CA GLY A 141 -2.57 14.79 -4.32
C GLY A 141 -1.76 15.85 -5.07
N SER A 142 -0.45 15.65 -5.23
CA SER A 142 0.41 16.57 -5.99
C SER A 142 0.01 16.68 -7.46
N ARG A 143 -0.38 15.56 -8.08
CA ARG A 143 -0.84 15.59 -9.48
C ARG A 143 -2.23 16.20 -9.67
N LEU A 144 -3.02 16.27 -8.59
CA LEU A 144 -4.28 17.01 -8.56
C LEU A 144 -4.04 18.51 -8.42
N GLU A 145 -3.09 18.90 -7.57
CA GLU A 145 -2.76 20.28 -7.20
C GLU A 145 -2.05 21.04 -8.34
N ASP A 146 -1.21 20.35 -9.13
CA ASP A 146 -0.52 20.88 -10.32
C ASP A 146 -1.48 21.25 -11.49
N LYS A 147 -2.78 20.98 -11.36
CA LYS A 147 -3.77 21.11 -12.45
C LYS A 147 -5.02 21.91 -12.10
N GLU A 148 -5.05 22.54 -10.94
CA GLU A 148 -6.04 23.57 -10.57
C GLU A 148 -5.40 24.95 -10.64
#